data_AF-V9MMM4-F1
#
_entry.id   AF-V9MMM4-F1
#
_cell.length_a   1.000
_cell.length_b   1.000
_cell.length_c   1.000
_cell.angle_alpha   90.00
_cell.angle_beta   90.00
_cell.angle_gamma   90.00
#
_symmetry.space_group_name_H-M   'P 1'
#
loop_
_entity.id
_entity.type
_entity.pdbx_description
1 polymer ?
#
loop_
_entity_poly.entity_id
_entity_poly.type
_entity_poly.pdbx_seq_one_letter_code
_entity_poly.pdbx_strand_id
1 'polypeptide(L)' 'GDPTPVTLKKTTRIGTFLKSLDLYSGLGSTNDAAPWGTSVLMVALISLLFLFLWTLLLICNQTVQVDFITVDWA' A
#
# COMPACT_ATOMS: atom_id res chain seq x y z
N GLY A 1 -1.38 44.12 22.82
CA GLY A 1 -2.24 43.00 23.18
C GLY A 1 -3.03 42.65 21.96
N ASP A 2 -2.74 41.49 21.38
CA ASP A 2 -3.56 40.86 20.35
C ASP A 2 -3.19 39.36 20.33
N PRO A 3 -3.99 38.48 20.95
CA PRO A 3 -3.74 37.05 20.86
C PRO A 3 -4.35 36.57 19.54
N THR A 4 -3.50 36.38 18.53
CA THR A 4 -3.85 35.65 17.31
C THR A 4 -4.63 34.38 17.68
N PRO A 5 -5.76 34.09 17.00
CA PRO A 5 -6.66 33.02 17.41
C PRO A 5 -5.93 31.70 17.30
N VAL A 6 -5.56 31.13 18.45
CA VAL A 6 -5.26 29.71 18.56
C VAL A 6 -6.48 28.99 18.05
N THR A 7 -6.39 28.43 16.84
CA THR A 7 -7.39 27.57 16.24
C THR A 7 -7.60 26.37 17.18
N LEU A 8 -8.54 26.52 18.10
CA LEU A 8 -9.01 25.45 18.97
C LEU A 8 -9.57 24.35 18.05
N LYS A 9 -8.75 23.33 17.78
CA LYS A 9 -9.17 22.14 17.06
C LYS A 9 -10.42 21.60 17.75
N LYS A 10 -11.57 21.74 17.09
CA LYS A 10 -12.87 21.33 17.60
C LYS A 10 -12.80 19.84 17.89
N THR A 11 -12.73 19.49 19.18
CA THR A 11 -12.59 18.11 19.62
C THR A 11 -13.96 17.46 19.62
N THR A 12 -14.20 16.58 18.67
CA THR A 12 -15.42 15.75 18.60
C THR A 12 -15.12 14.37 19.19
N ARG A 13 -16.12 13.69 19.78
CA ARG A 13 -15.93 12.34 20.36
C ARG A 13 -15.32 11.34 19.35
N ILE A 14 -15.70 11.47 18.07
CA ILE A 14 -15.14 10.69 16.96
C ILE A 14 -13.72 11.15 16.63
N GLY A 15 -13.45 12.46 16.65
CA GLY A 15 -12.12 13.00 16.46
C GLY A 15 -11.12 12.51 17.51
N THR A 16 -11.52 12.33 18.77
CA THR A 16 -10.66 11.76 19.81
C THR A 16 -10.32 10.29 19.56
N PHE A 17 -11.27 9.52 19.01
CA PHE A 17 -11.04 8.13 18.62
C PHE A 17 -10.07 8.05 17.41
N LEU A 18 -10.32 8.82 16.36
CA LEU A 18 -9.49 8.87 15.16
C LEU A 18 -8.11 9.50 15.40
N LYS A 19 -7.97 10.34 16.44
CA LYS A 19 -6.67 10.91 16.83
C LYS A 19 -5.64 9.84 17.18
N SER A 20 -6.07 8.67 17.67
CA SER A 20 -5.17 7.54 17.95
C SER A 20 -4.52 6.95 16.70
N LEU A 21 -5.17 7.04 15.54
CA LEU A 21 -4.63 6.62 14.24
C LEU A 21 -3.61 7.63 13.70
N ASP A 22 -3.78 8.91 14.03
CA ASP A 22 -2.89 10.01 13.62
C ASP A 22 -1.61 10.09 14.48
N LEU A 23 -1.53 9.36 15.60
CA LEU A 23 -0.36 9.33 16.49
C LEU A 23 0.91 8.79 15.82
N TYR A 24 0.77 8.05 14.72
CA TYR A 24 1.89 7.46 13.98
C TYR A 24 2.24 8.23 12.70
N SER A 25 1.60 9.38 12.44
CA SER A 25 1.96 10.21 11.30
C SER A 25 3.39 10.71 11.44
N GLY A 26 4.21 10.45 10.41
CA GLY A 26 5.63 10.80 10.41
C GLY A 26 6.57 9.81 11.10
N LEU A 27 6.06 8.74 11.74
CA LEU A 27 6.91 7.66 12.23
C LEU A 27 7.24 6.68 11.09
N GLY A 28 8.46 6.78 10.57
CA GLY A 28 9.05 5.73 9.74
C GLY A 28 9.50 4.54 10.60
N SER A 29 9.59 3.35 10.00
CA SER A 29 10.11 2.16 10.69
C SER A 29 11.59 2.36 11.05
N THR A 30 11.90 2.59 12.31
CA THR A 30 13.26 2.71 12.86
C THR A 30 13.82 1.38 13.39
N ASN A 31 13.24 0.24 13.00
CA ASN A 31 13.72 -1.06 13.46
C ASN A 31 15.08 -1.38 12.81
N ASP A 32 16.13 -0.97 13.52
CA ASP A 32 17.56 -1.10 13.29
C ASP A 32 18.06 -2.56 13.21
N ALA A 33 17.49 -3.37 12.30
CA ALA A 33 18.08 -4.66 11.92
C ALA A 33 18.63 -4.66 10.47
N ALA A 34 18.15 -3.74 9.62
CA ALA A 34 18.74 -3.45 8.32
C ALA A 34 18.31 -2.04 7.87
N PRO A 35 19.19 -1.20 7.30
CA PRO A 35 18.85 0.15 6.83
C PRO A 35 17.77 0.17 5.73
N TRP A 36 17.42 -1.00 5.20
CA TRP A 36 16.44 -1.22 4.14
C TRP A 36 15.08 -1.71 4.66
N GLY A 37 14.90 -1.88 5.97
CA GLY A 37 13.64 -2.26 6.60
C GLY A 37 12.90 -3.40 5.87
N THR A 38 11.61 -3.21 5.59
CA THR A 38 10.78 -4.12 4.79
C THR A 38 10.82 -3.84 3.29
N SER A 39 11.67 -2.93 2.81
CA SER A 39 11.74 -2.56 1.39
C SER A 39 12.11 -3.73 0.49
N VAL A 40 13.00 -4.62 0.94
CA VAL A 40 13.37 -5.83 0.18
C VAL A 40 12.18 -6.78 0.03
N LEU A 41 11.39 -6.97 1.10
CA LEU A 41 10.17 -7.75 1.06
C LEU A 41 9.13 -7.11 0.13
N MET A 42 8.96 -5.78 0.21
CA MET A 42 8.08 -5.03 -0.69
C MET A 42 8.47 -5.22 -2.16
N VAL A 43 9.76 -5.11 -2.50
CA VAL A 43 10.24 -5.34 -3.86
C VAL A 43 9.96 -6.78 -4.31
N ALA A 44 10.23 -7.78 -3.47
CA ALA A 44 9.94 -9.17 -3.80
C ALA A 44 8.44 -9.40 -4.09
N LEU A 45 7.55 -8.82 -3.29
CA LEU A 45 6.11 -8.90 -3.49
C LEU A 45 5.66 -8.17 -4.78
N ILE A 46 6.24 -7.01 -5.07
CA ILE A 46 5.96 -6.27 -6.31
C ILE A 46 6.43 -7.07 -7.53
N SER A 47 7.62 -7.66 -7.48
CA SER A 47 8.12 -8.53 -8.56
C SER A 47 7.23 -9.75 -8.76
N LEU A 48 6.74 -10.37 -7.68
CA LEU A 48 5.81 -11.50 -7.76
C LEU A 48 4.47 -11.08 -8.39
N LEU A 49 3.93 -9.94 -7.98
CA LEU A 49 2.70 -9.37 -8.56
C LEU A 49 2.88 -9.06 -10.05
N PHE A 50 4.03 -8.48 -10.43
CA PHE A 50 4.36 -8.19 -11.81
C PHE A 50 4.41 -9.45 -12.67
N LEU A 51 5.11 -10.49 -12.21
CA LEU A 51 5.19 -11.77 -12.92
C LEU A 51 3.80 -12.43 -13.06
N PHE A 52 2.98 -12.32 -12.03
CA PHE A 52 1.61 -12.82 -12.07
C PHE A 52 0.77 -12.10 -13.15
N LEU A 53 0.77 -10.77 -13.16
CA LEU A 53 0.05 -9.98 -14.16
C LEU A 53 0.59 -10.20 -15.57
N TRP A 54 1.91 -10.30 -15.71
CA TRP A 54 2.56 -10.62 -16.99
C TRP A 54 2.12 -11.98 -17.53
N THR A 55 2.07 -12.99 -16.66
CA THR A 55 1.61 -14.33 -17.03
C THR A 55 0.14 -14.31 -17.47
N LEU A 56 -0.73 -13.61 -16.74
CA LEU A 56 -2.13 -13.43 -17.15
C LEU A 56 -2.24 -12.73 -18.51
N LEU A 57 -1.41 -11.70 -18.75
CA LEU A 57 -1.37 -11.00 -20.04
C LEU A 57 -0.98 -11.95 -21.18
N LEU A 58 0.03 -12.80 -20.98
CA LEU A 58 0.48 -13.78 -21.97
C LEU A 58 -0.59 -14.83 -22.26
N ILE A 59 -1.36 -15.25 -21.25
CA ILE A 59 -2.50 -16.16 -21.41
C ILE A 59 -3.62 -15.47 -22.20
N CYS A 60 -3.98 -14.22 -21.85
CA CYS A 60 -5.01 -13.46 -22.58
C CYS A 60 -4.62 -13.21 -24.04
N ASN A 61 -3.34 -12.92 -24.30
CA ASN A 61 -2.81 -12.75 -25.67
C ASN A 61 -2.59 -14.08 -26.39
N GLN A 62 -2.95 -15.22 -25.80
CA GLN A 62 -2.73 -16.58 -26.34
C GLN A 62 -1.28 -16.89 -26.73
N THR A 63 -0.31 -16.11 -26.24
CA THR A 63 1.13 -16.33 -26.45
C THR A 63 1.63 -17.52 -25.63
N VAL A 64 1.00 -17.76 -24.49
CA VAL A 64 1.22 -18.96 -23.66
C VAL A 64 -0.10 -19.72 -23.60
N GLN A 65 -0.13 -20.89 -24.21
CA GLN A 65 -1.24 -21.83 -24.08
C GLN A 65 -1.02 -22.66 -22.82
N VAL A 66 -1.96 -22.56 -21.89
CA VAL A 66 -2.04 -23.43 -20.72
C VAL A 66 -3.12 -24.45 -21.05
N ASP A 67 -2.79 -25.74 -21.06
CA ASP A 67 -3.68 -26.83 -21.54
C ASP A 67 -5.07 -26.86 -20.90
N PHE A 68 -5.25 -26.19 -19.76
CA PHE A 68 -6.51 -26.13 -19.00
C PHE A 68 -7.27 -24.80 -19.17
N ILE A 69 -6.76 -23.82 -19.92
CA ILE A 69 -7.36 -22.50 -20.08
C ILE A 69 -7.71 -22.25 -21.54
N THR A 70 -9.00 -22.35 -21.86
CA THR A 70 -9.55 -21.88 -23.14
C THR A 70 -10.03 -20.44 -22.98
N VAL A 71 -9.29 -19.48 -23.56
CA VAL A 71 -9.73 -18.08 -23.65
C VAL A 71 -10.59 -17.93 -24.89
N ASP A 72 -11.91 -17.94 -24.71
CA ASP A 72 -12.90 -17.70 -25.78
C ASP A 72 -13.53 -16.33 -25.59
N TRP A 73 -13.42 -15.49 -26.62
CA TRP A 73 -14.01 -14.14 -26.66
C TRP A 73 -15.30 -14.21 -27.49
N ALA A 74 -16.32 -14.87 -26.94
CA ALA A 74 -17.65 -14.94 -27.54
C ALA A 74 -18.43 -13.63 -27.41
#